data_AF-A0A800JXP4-F1
#
_entry.id   AF-A0A800JXP4-F1
#
_cell.length_a   1.000
_cell.length_b   1.000
_cell.length_c   1.000
_cell.angle_alpha   90.00
_cell.angle_beta   90.00
_cell.angle_gamma   90.00
#
_symmetry.space_group_name_H-M   'P 1'
#
loop_
_entity.id
_entity.type
_entity.pdbx_description
1 polymer ?
#
loop_
_entity_poly.entity_id
_entity_poly.type
_entity_poly.pdbx_seq_one_letter_code
_entity_poly.pdbx_strand_id
1 'polypeptide(L)'
;MSNEGDRGHPKVFCVGFNKTGTTTLHRILGDQLSYRSAHKPRWTDWSITKNRARLESWDAFSDGGCASVRNLDELYPEALFILNTRPLKHWVLSRHKAVERSRQAVRWALTKYVPLGAVAWIINRWVLDNREGAVMRWIQIRNSYHEHVIRYFGDRKDKLL
;
A
#
# COMPACT_ATOMS: atom_id res chain seq x y z
N MET A 1 -19.39 -22.01 23.05
CA MET A 1 -17.97 -21.76 23.33
C MET A 1 -17.52 -20.60 22.46
N SER A 2 -17.65 -19.38 22.97
CA SER A 2 -17.15 -18.16 22.35
C SER A 2 -15.62 -18.19 22.40
N ASN A 3 -14.99 -18.32 21.23
CA ASN A 3 -13.54 -18.29 21.10
C ASN A 3 -13.02 -16.93 21.60
N GLU A 4 -12.13 -16.92 22.58
CA GLU A 4 -11.46 -15.72 23.14
C GLU A 4 -10.48 -15.05 22.15
N GLY A 5 -10.76 -15.07 20.83
CA GLY A 5 -9.83 -14.62 19.79
C GLY A 5 -10.42 -13.68 18.72
N ASP A 6 -11.72 -13.42 18.73
CA ASP A 6 -12.34 -12.47 17.80
C ASP A 6 -12.56 -11.14 18.51
N ARG A 7 -11.69 -10.15 18.24
CA ARG A 7 -11.84 -8.80 18.84
C ARG A 7 -12.98 -7.99 18.21
N GLY A 8 -13.73 -8.54 17.25
CA GLY A 8 -14.94 -7.90 16.72
C GLY A 8 -14.71 -6.54 16.03
N HIS A 9 -13.46 -6.21 15.68
CA HIS A 9 -13.15 -4.96 14.98
C HIS A 9 -13.52 -5.06 13.50
N PRO A 10 -14.18 -4.05 12.91
CA PRO A 10 -14.38 -4.02 11.47
C PRO A 10 -13.03 -4.01 10.75
N LYS A 11 -12.93 -4.66 9.59
CA LYS A 11 -11.70 -4.61 8.78
C LYS A 11 -11.38 -3.17 8.40
N VAL A 12 -10.11 -2.76 8.51
CA VAL A 12 -9.67 -1.41 8.12
C VAL A 12 -8.67 -1.49 6.98
N PHE A 13 -8.99 -0.89 5.83
CA PHE A 13 -8.11 -0.85 4.66
C PHE A 13 -7.59 0.57 4.41
N CYS A 14 -6.33 0.81 4.75
CA CYS A 14 -5.65 2.06 4.38
C CYS A 14 -5.12 1.93 2.95
N VAL A 15 -5.86 2.51 2.01
CA VAL A 15 -5.67 2.37 0.57
C VAL A 15 -4.75 3.44 -0.04
N GLY A 16 -4.24 4.37 0.76
CA GLY A 16 -3.27 5.34 0.29
C GLY A 16 -1.93 4.71 -0.13
N PHE A 17 -1.26 5.36 -1.09
CA PHE A 17 0.07 4.95 -1.56
C PHE A 17 1.13 5.03 -0.47
N ASN A 18 2.25 4.34 -0.65
CA ASN A 18 3.42 4.58 0.17
C ASN A 18 3.80 6.07 0.28
N LYS A 19 4.50 6.43 1.36
CA LYS A 19 4.96 7.81 1.63
C LYS A 19 3.86 8.84 1.94
N THR A 20 2.68 8.36 2.31
CA THR A 20 1.52 9.15 2.80
C THR A 20 1.21 8.88 4.28
N GLY A 21 2.20 8.40 5.06
CA GLY A 21 2.03 8.11 6.49
C GLY A 21 1.63 6.66 6.82
N THR A 22 1.79 5.71 5.89
CA THR A 22 1.37 4.31 6.08
C THR A 22 2.02 3.62 7.29
N THR A 23 3.29 3.93 7.60
CA THR A 23 3.96 3.42 8.81
C THR A 23 3.35 3.97 10.09
N THR A 24 2.97 5.25 10.09
CA THR A 24 2.30 5.88 11.23
C THR A 24 0.92 5.26 11.44
N LEU A 25 0.15 5.07 10.37
CA LEU A 25 -1.15 4.39 10.45
C LEU A 25 -1.01 2.96 10.96
N HIS A 26 -0.02 2.20 10.48
CA HIS A 26 0.25 0.86 10.97
C HIS A 26 0.48 0.83 12.49
N ARG A 27 1.29 1.76 13.01
CA ARG A 27 1.56 1.88 14.46
C ARG A 27 0.34 2.32 15.25
N ILE A 28 -0.43 3.29 14.76
CA ILE A 28 -1.67 3.72 15.44
C ILE A 28 -2.65 2.53 15.51
N LEU A 29 -2.88 1.87 14.38
CA LEU A 29 -3.81 0.74 14.30
C LEU A 29 -3.34 -0.43 15.17
N GLY A 30 -2.06 -0.80 15.09
CA GLY A 30 -1.50 -1.93 15.83
C GLY A 30 -1.27 -1.63 17.31
N ASP A 31 -0.47 -0.59 17.59
CA ASP A 31 0.08 -0.34 18.93
C ASP A 31 -0.92 0.40 19.83
N GLN A 32 -1.76 1.27 19.27
CA GLN A 32 -2.70 2.11 20.05
C GLN A 32 -4.13 1.56 20.01
N LEU A 33 -4.57 1.07 18.86
CA LEU A 33 -5.95 0.59 18.66
C LEU A 33 -6.06 -0.94 18.67
N SER A 34 -4.96 -1.67 18.91
CA SER A 34 -4.98 -3.11 19.12
C SER A 34 -5.46 -3.95 17.93
N TYR A 35 -5.33 -3.46 16.69
CA TYR A 35 -5.58 -4.23 15.46
C TYR A 35 -4.41 -5.16 15.13
N ARG A 36 -4.70 -6.34 14.55
CA ARG A 36 -3.67 -7.10 13.83
C ARG A 36 -3.40 -6.40 12.50
N SER A 37 -2.37 -5.55 12.46
CA SER A 37 -2.09 -4.69 11.31
C SER A 37 -1.01 -5.26 10.39
N ALA A 38 -1.29 -5.30 9.08
CA ALA A 38 -0.33 -5.64 8.03
C ALA A 38 0.19 -4.39 7.31
N HIS A 39 1.51 -4.18 7.30
CA HIS A 39 2.18 -3.06 6.62
C HIS A 39 3.12 -3.54 5.51
N LYS A 40 2.57 -4.25 4.53
CA LYS A 40 3.31 -4.71 3.34
C LYS A 40 2.41 -4.62 2.11
N PRO A 41 2.85 -4.02 0.99
CA PRO A 41 1.98 -3.78 -0.17
C PRO A 41 1.46 -5.07 -0.82
N ARG A 42 2.04 -6.24 -0.53
CA ARG A 42 1.62 -7.53 -1.09
C ARG A 42 0.16 -7.90 -0.81
N TRP A 43 -0.49 -7.30 0.19
CA TRP A 43 -1.91 -7.57 0.44
C TRP A 43 -2.82 -6.99 -0.65
N THR A 44 -2.36 -6.02 -1.45
CA THR A 44 -3.14 -5.50 -2.57
C THR A 44 -3.38 -6.59 -3.62
N ASP A 45 -2.43 -7.50 -3.84
CA ASP A 45 -2.63 -8.68 -4.69
C ASP A 45 -3.75 -9.58 -4.15
N TRP A 46 -3.87 -9.71 -2.83
CA TRP A 46 -4.93 -10.49 -2.17
C TRP A 46 -6.30 -9.83 -2.36
N SER A 47 -6.36 -8.49 -2.37
CA SER A 47 -7.58 -7.76 -2.69
C SER A 47 -8.04 -8.00 -4.13
N ILE A 48 -7.09 -8.04 -5.08
CA ILE A 48 -7.38 -8.26 -6.50
C ILE A 48 -7.87 -9.69 -6.73
N THR A 49 -7.17 -10.66 -6.13
CA THR A 49 -7.47 -12.10 -6.26
C THR A 49 -8.58 -12.60 -5.34
N LYS A 50 -9.20 -11.71 -4.54
CA LYS A 50 -10.19 -12.07 -3.51
C LYS A 50 -9.72 -13.17 -2.55
N ASN A 51 -8.44 -13.18 -2.20
CA ASN A 51 -7.84 -14.21 -1.34
C ASN A 51 -8.24 -14.02 0.13
N ARG A 52 -9.43 -14.51 0.50
CA ARG A 52 -9.98 -14.39 1.86
C ARG A 52 -9.08 -15.01 2.91
N ALA A 53 -8.52 -16.19 2.68
CA ALA A 53 -7.66 -16.88 3.66
C ALA A 53 -6.48 -16.01 4.14
N ARG A 54 -5.84 -15.26 3.22
CA ARG A 54 -4.76 -14.32 3.58
C ARG A 54 -5.27 -13.06 4.26
N LEU A 55 -6.43 -12.55 3.82
CA LEU A 55 -7.05 -11.35 4.39
C LEU A 55 -7.61 -11.60 5.80
N GLU A 56 -8.02 -12.82 6.14
CA GLU A 56 -8.52 -13.13 7.49
C GLU A 56 -7.44 -13.20 8.56
N SER A 57 -6.17 -13.30 8.15
CA SER A 57 -5.05 -13.29 9.09
C SER A 57 -4.83 -11.93 9.77
N TRP A 58 -5.47 -10.87 9.28
CA TRP A 58 -5.25 -9.50 9.72
C TRP A 58 -6.56 -8.71 9.77
N ASP A 59 -6.59 -7.68 10.60
CA ASP A 59 -7.76 -6.82 10.81
C ASP A 59 -7.58 -5.45 10.16
N ALA A 60 -6.33 -4.99 10.05
CA ALA A 60 -6.00 -3.73 9.42
C ALA A 60 -4.89 -3.87 8.39
N PHE A 61 -4.96 -3.09 7.33
CA PHE A 61 -4.04 -3.15 6.21
C PHE A 61 -3.57 -1.76 5.83
N SER A 62 -2.27 -1.62 5.60
CA SER A 62 -1.66 -0.34 5.24
C SER A 62 -0.66 -0.51 4.13
N ASP A 63 -0.37 0.58 3.42
CA ASP A 63 0.37 0.56 2.15
C ASP A 63 -0.45 -0.03 0.98
N GLY A 64 -1.73 0.34 0.90
CA GLY A 64 -2.72 -0.22 0.00
C GLY A 64 -2.87 0.43 -1.38
N GLY A 65 -1.86 1.17 -1.83
CA GLY A 65 -1.91 1.78 -3.17
C GLY A 65 -2.21 0.73 -4.24
N CYS A 66 -3.21 0.99 -5.08
CA CYS A 66 -3.72 0.07 -6.11
C CYS A 66 -4.50 -1.16 -5.58
N ALA A 67 -4.94 -1.19 -4.32
CA ALA A 67 -5.86 -2.23 -3.84
C ALA A 67 -7.21 -2.17 -4.57
N SER A 68 -7.83 -3.32 -4.82
CA SER A 68 -9.17 -3.40 -5.39
C SER A 68 -10.23 -3.09 -4.32
N VAL A 69 -10.60 -1.82 -4.17
CA VAL A 69 -11.58 -1.37 -3.17
C VAL A 69 -12.93 -2.02 -3.34
N ARG A 70 -13.36 -2.24 -4.59
CA ARG A 70 -14.60 -2.94 -4.90
C ARG A 70 -14.60 -4.37 -4.37
N ASN A 71 -13.54 -5.13 -4.62
CA ASN A 71 -13.46 -6.51 -4.16
C ASN A 71 -13.43 -6.60 -2.63
N LEU A 72 -12.76 -5.66 -1.97
CA LEU A 72 -12.67 -5.62 -0.51
C LEU A 72 -14.03 -5.29 0.11
N ASP A 73 -14.73 -4.32 -0.44
CA ASP A 73 -16.06 -3.90 0.00
C ASP A 73 -17.10 -5.01 -0.20
N GLU A 74 -17.06 -5.72 -1.34
CA GLU A 74 -17.89 -6.91 -1.57
C GLU A 74 -17.58 -8.05 -0.59
N LEU A 75 -16.30 -8.26 -0.25
CA LEU A 75 -15.89 -9.33 0.67
C LEU A 75 -16.16 -9.00 2.13
N TYR A 76 -16.11 -7.71 2.49
CA TYR A 76 -16.24 -7.20 3.85
C TYR A 76 -17.11 -5.94 3.83
N PRO A 77 -18.44 -6.08 3.75
CA PRO A 77 -19.36 -4.93 3.68
C PRO A 77 -19.24 -3.98 4.87
N GLU A 78 -18.87 -4.49 6.05
CA GLU A 78 -18.67 -3.71 7.29
C GLU A 78 -17.28 -3.06 7.40
N ALA A 79 -16.42 -3.20 6.38
CA ALA A 79 -15.08 -2.62 6.42
C ALA A 79 -15.10 -1.09 6.35
N LEU A 80 -14.06 -0.49 6.92
CA LEU A 80 -13.75 0.93 6.81
C LEU A 80 -12.52 1.13 5.93
N PHE A 81 -12.54 2.18 5.13
CA PHE A 81 -11.47 2.54 4.21
C PHE A 81 -10.85 3.88 4.63
N ILE A 82 -9.52 3.97 4.56
CA ILE A 82 -8.79 5.20 4.83
C ILE A 82 -8.00 5.56 3.58
N LEU A 83 -8.34 6.69 2.94
CA LEU A 83 -7.56 7.24 1.84
C LEU A 83 -6.60 8.30 2.38
N ASN A 84 -5.50 7.84 2.97
CA ASN A 84 -4.47 8.75 3.46
C ASN A 84 -3.67 9.37 2.30
N THR A 85 -3.66 10.70 2.24
CA THR A 85 -3.05 11.46 1.15
C THR A 85 -1.84 12.28 1.61
N ARG A 86 -1.10 12.81 0.64
CA ARG A 86 -0.01 13.78 0.84
C ARG A 86 0.03 14.70 -0.38
N PRO A 87 0.32 16.01 -0.23
CA PRO A 87 0.43 16.90 -1.37
C PRO A 87 1.42 16.37 -2.42
N LEU A 88 1.05 16.49 -3.70
CA LEU A 88 1.72 15.82 -4.82
C LEU A 88 3.23 16.07 -4.82
N LYS A 89 3.66 17.34 -4.72
CA LYS A 89 5.07 17.74 -4.67
C LYS A 89 5.84 16.97 -3.58
N HIS A 90 5.31 16.95 -2.36
CA HIS A 90 5.96 16.29 -1.23
C HIS A 90 5.96 14.76 -1.36
N TRP A 91 4.89 14.20 -1.93
CA TRP A 91 4.83 12.76 -2.21
C TRP A 91 5.88 12.34 -3.25
N VAL A 92 5.96 13.04 -4.38
CA VAL A 92 6.95 12.77 -5.45
C VAL A 92 8.37 12.84 -4.89
N LEU A 93 8.71 13.91 -4.17
CA LEU A 93 10.04 14.05 -3.54
C LEU A 93 10.35 12.90 -2.57
N SER A 94 9.35 12.49 -1.77
CA SER A 94 9.53 11.40 -0.82
C SER A 94 9.67 10.04 -1.49
N ARG A 95 8.98 9.81 -2.61
CA ARG A 95 9.07 8.57 -3.40
C ARG A 95 10.40 8.50 -4.15
N HIS A 96 10.81 9.61 -4.78
CA HIS A 96 12.11 9.76 -5.44
C HIS A 96 13.26 9.40 -4.51
N LYS A 97 13.31 10.02 -3.31
CA LYS A 97 14.32 9.72 -2.28
C LYS A 97 14.32 8.25 -1.85
N ALA A 98 13.15 7.62 -1.78
CA ALA A 98 13.05 6.22 -1.41
C ALA A 98 13.63 5.31 -2.51
N VAL A 99 13.35 5.61 -3.78
CA VAL A 99 13.94 4.91 -4.92
C VAL A 99 15.47 5.08 -4.95
N GLU A 100 15.99 6.28 -4.66
CA GLU A 100 17.44 6.51 -4.58
C GLU A 100 18.11 5.67 -3.48
N ARG A 101 17.49 5.58 -2.30
CA ARG A 101 18.00 4.73 -1.22
C ARG A 101 17.99 3.26 -1.62
N SER A 102 16.92 2.80 -2.27
CA SER A 102 16.87 1.42 -2.79
C SER A 102 17.93 1.17 -3.85
N ARG A 103 18.26 2.16 -4.70
CA ARG A 103 19.37 2.07 -5.67
C ARG A 103 20.71 1.91 -4.97
N GLN A 104 20.96 2.70 -3.94
CA GLN A 104 22.21 2.61 -3.18
C GLN A 104 22.34 1.25 -2.48
N ALA A 105 21.26 0.75 -1.88
CA ALA A 105 21.24 -0.57 -1.24
C ALA A 105 21.45 -1.72 -2.24
N VAL A 106 20.78 -1.67 -3.39
CA VAL A 106 20.94 -2.66 -4.46
C VAL A 106 22.35 -2.59 -5.06
N ARG A 107 22.88 -1.39 -5.31
CA ARG A 107 24.26 -1.21 -5.77
C ARG A 107 25.26 -1.80 -4.77
N TRP A 108 25.11 -1.49 -3.48
CA TRP A 108 25.93 -2.08 -2.43
C TRP A 108 25.86 -3.61 -2.40
N ALA A 109 24.66 -4.18 -2.49
CA ALA A 109 24.46 -5.63 -2.51
C ALA A 109 25.10 -6.30 -3.75
N LEU A 110 24.96 -5.67 -4.92
CA LEU A 110 25.56 -6.15 -6.17
C LEU A 110 27.08 -6.07 -6.12
N THR A 111 27.66 -4.99 -5.60
CA THR A 111 29.11 -4.85 -5.42
C THR A 111 29.67 -5.88 -4.44
N LYS A 112 28.88 -6.32 -3.46
CA LYS A 112 29.34 -7.24 -2.41
C LYS A 112 29.16 -8.73 -2.75
N TYR A 113 28.20 -9.11 -3.60
CA TYR A 113 27.80 -10.51 -3.71
C TYR A 113 27.70 -11.13 -5.12
N VAL A 114 27.60 -10.39 -6.25
CA VAL A 114 27.42 -11.06 -7.57
C VAL A 114 27.90 -10.25 -8.80
N PRO A 115 28.70 -10.83 -9.72
CA PRO A 115 28.99 -10.25 -11.04
C PRO A 115 27.89 -10.63 -12.04
N LEU A 116 26.73 -9.98 -12.02
CA LEU A 116 25.66 -10.22 -13.01
C LEU A 116 25.15 -8.92 -13.61
N GLY A 117 25.88 -8.41 -14.60
CA GLY A 117 25.57 -7.16 -15.32
C GLY A 117 24.18 -7.12 -15.98
N ALA A 118 23.63 -8.27 -16.38
CA ALA A 118 22.35 -8.32 -17.10
C ALA A 118 21.11 -8.35 -16.18
N VAL A 119 21.12 -9.19 -15.13
CA VAL A 119 19.99 -9.31 -14.19
C VAL A 119 19.84 -8.06 -13.33
N ALA A 120 20.96 -7.49 -12.89
CA ALA A 120 21.00 -6.21 -12.18
C ALA A 120 20.41 -5.05 -13.00
N TRP A 121 20.63 -5.03 -14.32
CA TRP A 121 20.10 -4.01 -15.22
C TRP A 121 18.57 -4.11 -15.36
N ILE A 122 18.03 -5.32 -15.49
CA ILE A 122 16.57 -5.55 -15.57
C ILE A 122 15.90 -5.12 -14.25
N ILE A 123 16.44 -5.52 -13.11
CA ILE A 123 15.91 -5.13 -11.79
C ILE A 123 15.98 -3.61 -11.60
N ASN A 124 17.08 -2.98 -12.01
CA ASN A 124 17.23 -1.51 -11.97
C ASN A 124 16.16 -0.80 -12.82
N ARG A 125 15.88 -1.31 -14.02
CA ARG A 125 14.99 -0.66 -15.00
C ARG A 125 13.52 -0.65 -14.57
N TRP A 126 13.07 -1.67 -13.82
CA TRP A 126 11.67 -1.80 -13.41
C TRP A 126 11.39 -1.28 -12.00
N VAL A 127 12.34 -1.40 -11.08
CA VAL A 127 12.14 -1.06 -9.65
C VAL A 127 12.78 0.28 -9.28
N LEU A 128 13.78 0.73 -10.05
CA LEU A 128 14.72 1.77 -9.61
C LEU A 128 14.90 2.91 -10.63
N ASP A 129 13.81 3.30 -11.28
CA ASP A 129 13.82 4.35 -12.29
C ASP A 129 13.24 5.67 -11.74
N ASN A 130 14.08 6.70 -11.65
CA ASN A 130 13.69 8.08 -11.32
C ASN A 130 13.62 8.98 -12.57
N ARG A 131 13.72 8.42 -13.79
CA ARG A 131 13.57 9.22 -15.02
C ARG A 131 12.19 9.88 -15.05
N GLU A 132 12.12 11.01 -15.74
CA GLU A 132 10.89 11.81 -15.87
C GLU A 132 9.68 10.96 -16.27
N GLY A 133 9.83 10.07 -17.25
CA GLY A 133 8.75 9.15 -17.64
C GLY A 133 8.26 8.22 -16.53
N ALA A 134 9.13 7.79 -15.60
CA ALA A 134 8.74 6.98 -14.45
C ALA A 134 8.01 7.83 -13.39
N VAL A 135 8.49 9.05 -13.15
CA VAL A 135 7.82 10.01 -12.27
C VAL A 135 6.42 10.34 -12.78
N MET A 136 6.27 10.60 -14.08
CA MET A 136 4.97 10.86 -14.70
C MET A 136 4.01 9.67 -14.55
N ARG A 137 4.50 8.44 -14.78
CA ARG A 137 3.70 7.22 -14.54
C ARG A 137 3.24 7.11 -13.09
N TRP A 138 4.11 7.40 -12.11
CA TRP A 138 3.71 7.37 -10.69
C TRP A 138 2.61 8.37 -10.38
N ILE A 139 2.72 9.58 -10.92
CA ILE A 139 1.72 10.63 -10.73
C ILE A 139 0.38 10.20 -11.34
N GLN A 140 0.40 9.70 -12.58
CA GLN A 140 -0.80 9.22 -13.28
C GLN A 140 -1.50 8.09 -12.51
N ILE A 141 -0.75 7.05 -12.13
CA ILE A 141 -1.29 5.91 -11.38
C ILE A 141 -1.87 6.37 -10.04
N ARG A 142 -1.15 7.23 -9.31
CA ARG A 142 -1.63 7.76 -8.03
C ARG A 142 -2.93 8.53 -8.19
N ASN A 143 -2.96 9.48 -9.11
CA ASN A 143 -4.12 10.36 -9.28
C ASN A 143 -5.33 9.58 -9.77
N SER A 144 -5.15 8.70 -10.77
CA SER A 144 -6.23 7.84 -11.27
C SER A 144 -6.78 6.92 -10.18
N TYR A 145 -5.91 6.34 -9.36
CA TYR A 145 -6.35 5.48 -8.26
C TYR A 145 -7.09 6.28 -7.17
N HIS A 146 -6.57 7.43 -6.76
CA HIS A 146 -7.24 8.28 -5.77
C HIS A 146 -8.62 8.73 -6.26
N GLU A 147 -8.71 9.17 -7.52
CA GLU A 147 -9.98 9.54 -8.16
C GLU A 147 -10.95 8.35 -8.18
N HIS A 148 -10.47 7.16 -8.54
CA HIS A 148 -11.27 5.95 -8.53
C HIS A 148 -11.84 5.64 -7.14
N VAL A 149 -11.01 5.71 -6.09
CA VAL A 149 -11.46 5.47 -4.70
C VAL A 149 -12.49 6.51 -4.27
N ILE A 150 -12.22 7.80 -4.49
CA ILE A 150 -13.13 8.89 -4.15
C ILE A 150 -14.47 8.72 -4.86
N ARG A 151 -14.44 8.41 -6.17
CA ARG A 151 -15.64 8.19 -6.96
C ARG A 151 -16.42 6.96 -6.50
N TYR A 152 -15.75 5.88 -6.12
CA TYR A 152 -16.38 4.64 -5.68
C TYR A 152 -17.14 4.77 -4.35
N PHE A 153 -16.65 5.63 -3.44
CA PHE A 153 -17.28 5.91 -2.15
C PHE A 153 -18.03 7.26 -2.10
N GLY A 154 -18.24 7.92 -3.25
CA GLY A 154 -18.85 9.26 -3.30
C GLY A 154 -20.21 9.32 -2.61
N ASP A 155 -21.02 8.26 -2.74
CA ASP A 155 -22.35 8.13 -2.15
C ASP A 155 -22.33 7.48 -0.74
N ARG A 156 -21.19 7.00 -0.28
CA ARG A 156 -21.01 6.20 0.96
C ARG A 156 -19.92 6.77 1.84
N LYS A 157 -20.15 8.01 2.31
CA LYS A 157 -19.19 8.78 3.11
C LYS A 157 -18.91 8.18 4.50
N ASP A 158 -19.78 7.30 4.97
CA ASP A 158 -19.60 6.52 6.20
C ASP A 158 -18.47 5.47 6.09
N LYS A 159 -18.14 5.05 4.86
CA LYS A 159 -17.13 4.01 4.60
C LYS A 159 -15.73 4.55 4.35
N LEU A 160 -15.60 5.80 3.92
CA LEU A 160 -14.32 6.39 3.51
C LEU A 160 -13.91 7.55 4.42
N LEU A 161 -12.76 7.37 5.09
CA LEU A 161 -12.09 8.35 5.93
C LEU A 161 -10.88 8.98 5.21
#